data_AF-A0A314YEB7-F1
#
_entry.id   AF-A0A314YEB7-F1
#
_cell.length_a   1.000
_cell.length_b   1.000
_cell.length_c   1.000
_cell.angle_alpha   90.00
_cell.angle_beta   90.00
_cell.angle_gamma   90.00
#
_symmetry.space_group_name_H-M   'P 1'
#
loop_
_entity.id
_entity.type
_entity.pdbx_description
1 polymer ?
#
loop_
_entity_poly.entity_id
_entity_poly.type
_entity_poly.pdbx_seq_one_letter_code
_entity_poly.pdbx_strand_id
1 'polypeptide(L)'
;MLQHCVGLPLAIIVLAGVLSRKNTIKEWETVHENVHECIRRGIGHEEEYEGASWVLALSYDHLPYHLKPCLLYLGHYSEDLEISVSTLTKLWVAEGLISLRTTKTCFGGNNGGDSAIA
;
A
#
# COMPACT_ATOMS: atom_id res chain seq x y z
N MET A 1 -1.46 28.29 -6.89
CA MET A 1 -2.44 27.19 -6.74
C MET A 1 -2.06 25.90 -7.48
N LEU A 2 -2.18 25.79 -8.81
CA LEU A 2 -1.95 24.51 -9.54
C LEU A 2 -0.48 24.01 -9.50
N GLN A 3 0.48 24.90 -9.29
CA GLN A 3 1.88 24.52 -9.10
C GLN A 3 2.08 23.59 -7.88
N HIS A 4 1.19 23.66 -6.88
CA HIS A 4 1.23 22.78 -5.71
C HIS A 4 0.68 21.37 -5.98
N CYS A 5 0.05 21.13 -7.13
CA CYS A 5 -0.50 19.82 -7.49
C CYS A 5 0.55 18.88 -8.09
N VAL A 6 1.75 19.38 -8.44
CA VAL A 6 2.88 18.61 -9.01
C VAL A 6 2.50 17.71 -10.20
N GLY A 7 1.46 18.10 -10.96
CA GLY A 7 0.95 17.31 -12.09
C GLY A 7 0.17 16.05 -11.72
N LEU A 8 -0.17 15.85 -10.44
CA LEU A 8 -0.99 14.73 -9.98
C LEU A 8 -2.47 15.00 -10.31
N PRO A 9 -3.13 14.19 -11.14
CA PRO A 9 -4.53 14.39 -11.51
C PRO A 9 -5.46 14.44 -10.29
N LEU A 10 -5.16 13.63 -9.27
CA LEU A 10 -5.91 13.57 -8.02
C LEU A 10 -5.89 14.90 -7.25
N ALA A 11 -4.72 15.54 -7.15
CA ALA A 11 -4.60 16.84 -6.47
C ALA A 11 -5.38 17.95 -7.19
N ILE A 12 -5.49 17.89 -8.52
CA ILE A 12 -6.26 18.84 -9.32
C ILE A 12 -7.76 18.64 -9.09
N ILE A 13 -8.23 17.38 -9.09
CA ILE A 13 -9.63 17.03 -8.82
C ILE A 13 -10.04 17.50 -7.43
N VAL A 14 -9.19 17.27 -6.43
CA VAL A 14 -9.44 17.70 -5.04
C VAL A 14 -9.62 19.22 -4.95
N LEU A 15 -8.70 19.98 -5.55
CA LEU A 15 -8.79 21.45 -5.59
C LEU A 15 -10.04 21.94 -6.33
N ALA A 16 -10.39 21.31 -7.46
CA ALA A 16 -11.60 21.64 -8.20
C ALA A 16 -12.87 21.40 -7.37
N GLY A 17 -12.93 20.29 -6.63
CA GLY A 17 -14.05 19.96 -5.75
C GLY A 17 -14.18 20.93 -4.56
N VAL A 18 -13.06 21.32 -3.95
CA VAL A 18 -13.03 22.31 -2.86
C VAL A 18 -13.49 23.69 -3.36
N LEU A 19 -12.98 24.14 -4.51
CA LEU A 19 -13.35 25.43 -5.11
C LEU A 19 -14.81 25.45 -5.59
N SER A 20 -15.34 24.32 -6.07
CA SER A 20 -16.75 24.19 -6.48
C SER A 20 -17.74 24.50 -5.36
N ARG A 21 -17.34 24.39 -4.08
CA ARG A 21 -18.20 24.66 -2.92
C ARG A 21 -18.06 26.10 -2.39
N LYS A 22 -17.20 26.93 -3.00
CA LYS A 22 -16.88 28.30 -2.56
C LYS A 22 -17.33 29.32 -3.59
N ASN A 23 -18.16 30.28 -3.16
CA ASN A 23 -18.81 31.25 -4.06
C ASN A 23 -18.23 32.66 -3.97
N THR A 24 -17.29 32.92 -3.05
CA THR A 24 -16.72 34.26 -2.84
C THR A 24 -15.20 34.29 -3.03
N ILE A 25 -14.68 35.41 -3.54
CA ILE A 25 -13.24 35.60 -3.80
C ILE A 25 -12.41 35.45 -2.52
N LYS A 26 -12.92 35.93 -1.37
CA LYS A 26 -12.24 35.79 -0.06
C LYS A 26 -12.07 34.32 0.35
N GLU A 27 -13.04 33.47 0.04
CA GLU A 27 -12.92 32.03 0.30
C GLU A 27 -11.89 31.38 -0.62
N TRP A 28 -11.78 31.85 -1.85
CA TRP A 28 -10.77 31.39 -2.80
C TRP A 28 -9.35 31.80 -2.38
N GLU A 29 -9.18 33.01 -1.85
CA GLU A 29 -7.91 33.47 -1.25
C GLU A 29 -7.53 32.61 -0.03
N THR A 30 -8.52 32.28 0.82
CA THR A 30 -8.30 31.39 1.98
C THR A 30 -7.86 29.99 1.53
N VAL A 31 -8.46 29.47 0.46
CA VAL A 31 -8.05 28.18 -0.15
C VAL A 31 -6.65 28.29 -0.77
N HIS A 32 -6.32 29.43 -1.38
CA HIS A 32 -5.00 29.69 -1.97
C HIS A 32 -3.87 29.73 -0.93
N GLU A 33 -4.12 30.33 0.24
CA GLU A 33 -3.15 30.34 1.35
C GLU A 33 -3.00 28.96 1.99
N ASN A 34 -4.07 28.16 1.99
CA ASN A 34 -4.11 26.83 2.62
C ASN A 34 -4.16 25.69 1.61
N VAL A 35 -3.58 25.86 0.41
CA VAL A 35 -3.63 24.85 -0.67
C VAL A 35 -3.10 23.51 -0.22
N HIS A 36 -1.98 23.50 0.52
CA HIS A 36 -1.37 22.27 1.00
C HIS A 36 -2.30 21.52 1.97
N GLU A 37 -2.96 22.24 2.87
CA GLU A 37 -3.95 21.64 3.77
C GLU A 37 -5.22 21.19 3.05
N CYS A 38 -5.65 21.91 2.01
CA CYS A 38 -6.81 21.52 1.22
C CYS A 38 -6.55 20.26 0.40
N ILE A 39 -5.35 20.12 -0.18
CA ILE A 39 -4.93 18.89 -0.87
C ILE A 39 -4.80 17.74 0.15
N ARG A 40 -4.16 18.00 1.30
CA ARG A 40 -3.97 16.99 2.36
C ARG A 40 -5.28 16.54 3.00
N ARG A 41 -6.26 17.44 3.14
CA ARG A 41 -7.57 17.16 3.74
C ARG A 41 -8.57 16.56 2.76
N GLY A 42 -8.32 16.64 1.45
CA GLY A 42 -9.18 16.09 0.41
C GLY A 42 -10.54 16.79 0.28
N ILE A 43 -11.27 16.49 -0.80
CA ILE A 43 -12.72 16.71 -0.86
C ILE A 43 -13.32 16.01 0.35
N GLY A 44 -14.29 16.67 1.00
CA GLY A 44 -14.96 16.23 2.23
C GLY A 44 -14.84 14.74 2.48
N HIS A 45 -14.22 14.43 3.62
CA HIS A 45 -13.76 13.18 4.24
C HIS A 45 -14.70 11.95 4.20
N GLU A 46 -15.62 11.88 3.24
CA GLU A 46 -16.81 11.05 3.23
C GLU A 46 -16.92 10.32 1.88
N GLU A 47 -16.79 10.99 0.74
CA GLU A 47 -17.13 10.38 -0.58
C GLU A 47 -15.94 9.73 -1.31
N GLU A 48 -14.73 10.30 -1.20
CA GLU A 48 -13.55 9.78 -1.94
C GLU A 48 -12.89 8.60 -1.19
N TYR A 49 -12.99 8.58 0.14
CA TYR A 49 -12.55 7.45 0.96
C TYR A 49 -13.46 6.25 0.75
N GLU A 50 -14.76 6.43 0.50
CA GLU A 50 -15.68 5.34 0.19
C GLU A 50 -15.26 4.58 -1.08
N GLY A 51 -14.85 5.28 -2.14
CA GLY A 51 -14.44 4.62 -3.39
C GLY A 51 -13.16 3.79 -3.25
N ALA A 52 -12.10 4.37 -2.67
CA ALA A 52 -10.84 3.67 -2.46
C ALA A 52 -10.97 2.55 -1.40
N SER A 53 -11.68 2.81 -0.30
CA SER A 53 -11.96 1.83 0.75
C SER A 53 -12.79 0.66 0.20
N TRP A 54 -13.78 0.93 -0.66
CA TRP A 54 -14.58 -0.11 -1.32
C TRP A 54 -13.72 -1.01 -2.21
N VAL A 55 -12.86 -0.43 -3.05
CA VAL A 55 -11.97 -1.20 -3.92
C VAL A 55 -10.97 -2.03 -3.10
N LEU A 56 -10.43 -1.46 -2.02
CA LEU A 56 -9.54 -2.16 -1.10
C LEU A 56 -10.26 -3.30 -0.38
N ALA A 57 -11.50 -3.08 0.08
CA ALA A 57 -12.32 -4.11 0.73
C ALA A 57 -12.60 -5.28 -0.21
N LEU A 58 -13.02 -4.99 -1.45
CA LEU A 58 -13.21 -6.02 -2.47
C LEU A 58 -11.91 -6.79 -2.75
N SER A 59 -10.79 -6.07 -2.88
CA SER A 59 -9.48 -6.69 -3.12
C SER A 59 -9.07 -7.60 -1.95
N TYR A 60 -9.34 -7.16 -0.71
CA TYR A 60 -9.07 -7.93 0.50
C TYR A 60 -9.93 -9.20 0.60
N ASP A 61 -11.20 -9.14 0.18
CA ASP A 61 -12.10 -10.28 0.21
C ASP A 61 -11.67 -11.39 -0.77
N HIS A 62 -11.21 -11.00 -1.96
CA HIS A 62 -10.72 -11.92 -2.99
C HIS A 62 -9.29 -12.42 -2.74
N LEU A 63 -8.59 -11.88 -1.74
CA LEU A 63 -7.22 -12.25 -1.44
C LEU A 63 -7.15 -13.63 -0.75
N PRO A 64 -6.19 -14.51 -1.13
CA PRO A 64 -5.97 -15.77 -0.43
C PRO A 64 -5.74 -15.58 1.08
N TYR A 65 -6.27 -16.48 1.90
CA TYR A 65 -6.25 -16.36 3.36
C TYR A 65 -4.85 -16.10 3.94
N HIS A 66 -3.81 -16.74 3.40
CA HIS A 66 -2.43 -16.58 3.87
C HIS A 66 -1.81 -15.21 3.55
N LEU A 67 -2.37 -14.45 2.60
CA LEU A 67 -1.88 -13.12 2.21
C LEU A 67 -2.63 -11.98 2.90
N LYS A 68 -3.84 -12.24 3.43
CA LYS A 68 -4.62 -11.24 4.19
C LYS A 68 -3.81 -10.61 5.34
N PRO A 69 -3.10 -11.39 6.17
CA PRO A 69 -2.25 -10.81 7.20
C PRO A 69 -1.08 -9.96 6.65
N CYS A 70 -0.52 -10.35 5.51
CA CYS A 70 0.59 -9.60 4.88
C CYS A 70 0.13 -8.21 4.43
N LEU A 71 -1.07 -8.12 3.85
CA LEU A 71 -1.67 -6.85 3.45
C LEU A 71 -1.97 -5.97 4.66
N LEU A 72 -2.51 -6.54 5.75
CA LEU A 72 -2.76 -5.80 6.99
C LEU A 72 -1.47 -5.30 7.67
N TYR A 73 -0.37 -6.05 7.56
CA TYR A 73 0.93 -5.67 8.10
C TYR A 73 1.44 -4.34 7.52
N LEU A 74 1.09 -4.01 6.27
CA LEU A 74 1.48 -2.75 5.65
C LEU A 74 0.90 -1.53 6.38
N GLY A 75 -0.27 -1.67 7.02
CA GLY A 75 -0.88 -0.60 7.81
C GLY A 75 -0.12 -0.24 9.09
N HIS A 76 0.90 -1.01 9.47
CA HIS A 76 1.79 -0.68 10.59
C HIS A 76 2.75 0.47 10.26
N TYR A 77 3.05 0.68 8.98
CA TYR A 77 3.98 1.71 8.53
C TYR A 77 3.29 3.07 8.38
N SER A 78 4.07 4.14 8.55
CA SER A 78 3.60 5.50 8.25
C SER A 78 3.29 5.66 6.76
N GLU A 79 2.33 6.54 6.47
CA GLU A 79 2.03 6.98 5.11
C GLU A 79 3.31 7.50 4.42
N ASP A 80 3.46 7.18 3.13
CA ASP A 80 4.60 7.56 2.28
C ASP A 80 5.98 7.02 2.69
N LEU A 81 6.05 6.05 3.60
CA LEU A 81 7.32 5.41 3.94
C LEU A 81 7.80 4.48 2.83
N GLU A 82 9.04 4.68 2.37
CA GLU A 82 9.71 3.73 1.47
C GLU A 82 10.16 2.48 2.23
N ILE A 83 9.58 1.33 1.89
CA ILE A 83 9.89 0.05 2.53
C ILE A 83 10.61 -0.85 1.53
N SER A 84 11.81 -1.30 1.89
CA SER A 84 12.52 -2.32 1.08
C SER A 84 11.76 -3.64 1.11
N VAL A 85 11.44 -4.18 -0.06
CA VAL A 85 10.79 -5.50 -0.23
C VAL A 85 11.59 -6.60 0.46
N SER A 86 12.92 -6.52 0.44
CA SER A 86 13.79 -7.51 1.09
C SER A 86 13.65 -7.52 2.61
N THR A 87 13.45 -6.35 3.21
CA THR A 87 13.24 -6.18 4.65
C THR A 87 11.83 -6.63 5.02
N LEU A 88 10.82 -6.19 4.26
CA LEU A 88 9.43 -6.55 4.47
C LEU A 88 9.23 -8.08 4.40
N THR A 89 9.84 -8.75 3.43
CA THR A 89 9.76 -10.20 3.29
C THR A 89 10.37 -10.92 4.50
N LYS A 90 11.51 -10.43 5.02
CA LYS A 90 12.12 -11.00 6.22
C LYS A 90 11.24 -10.83 7.45
N LEU A 91 10.58 -9.67 7.58
CA LEU A 91 9.63 -9.41 8.67
C LEU A 91 8.41 -10.33 8.57
N TRP A 92 7.82 -10.49 7.39
CA TRP A 92 6.70 -11.41 7.19
C TRP A 92 7.06 -12.87 7.49
N VAL A 93 8.30 -13.29 7.23
CA VAL A 93 8.77 -14.62 7.62
C VAL A 93 9.00 -14.71 9.13
N ALA A 94 9.58 -13.68 9.76
CA ALA A 94 9.83 -13.64 11.20
C ALA A 94 8.53 -13.66 12.02
N GLU A 95 7.49 -12.96 11.55
CA GLU A 95 6.15 -12.93 12.12
C GLU A 95 5.33 -14.20 11.80
N GLY A 96 5.86 -15.09 10.95
CA GLY A 96 5.17 -16.33 10.55
C GLY A 96 4.01 -16.13 9.57
N LEU A 97 3.87 -14.94 8.97
CA LEU A 97 2.86 -14.65 7.95
C LEU A 97 3.13 -15.40 6.64
N ILE A 98 4.41 -15.63 6.34
CA ILE A 98 4.85 -16.40 5.18
C ILE A 98 5.73 -17.55 5.65
N SER A 99 5.33 -18.77 5.28
CA SER A 99 6.19 -19.94 5.45
C SER A 99 7.16 -20.02 4.27
N LEU A 100 8.46 -20.01 4.55
CA LEU A 100 9.46 -20.40 3.57
C LEU A 100 9.26 -21.90 3.29
N ARG A 101 8.48 -22.24 2.27
CA ARG A 101 8.57 -23.57 1.67
C ARG A 101 9.94 -23.67 1.03
N THR A 102 10.93 -24.09 1.81
CA THR A 102 12.10 -24.74 1.27
C THR A 102 11.56 -25.93 0.53
N THR A 103 11.47 -25.82 -0.79
CA THR A 103 11.47 -27.00 -1.63
C THR A 103 12.75 -27.72 -1.26
N LYS A 104 12.63 -28.73 -0.38
CA LYS A 104 13.64 -29.76 -0.24
C LYS A 104 13.71 -30.42 -1.61
N THR A 105 14.47 -29.83 -2.52
CA THR A 105 15.07 -30.58 -3.60
C THR A 105 15.98 -31.56 -2.87
N CYS A 106 15.55 -32.82 -2.81
CA CYS A 106 16.40 -33.91 -2.42
C CYS A 106 17.56 -33.93 -3.44
N PHE A 107 18.61 -33.17 -3.16
CA PHE A 107 19.89 -33.32 -3.82
C PHE A 107 20.42 -34.69 -3.40
N GLY A 108 20.29 -35.65 -4.31
CA GLY A 108 21.01 -36.90 -4.23
C GLY A 108 22.52 -36.69 -4.33
N GLY A 109 23.26 -37.55 -3.65
CA GLY A 109 24.71 -37.65 -3.64
C GLY A 109 25.24 -37.61 -2.20
N ASN A 110 26.01 -38.57 -1.69
CA ASN A 110 26.70 -39.67 -2.35
C ASN A 110 27.35 -40.60 -1.28
N ASN A 111 27.70 -41.82 -1.71
CA ASN A 111 28.89 -42.63 -1.32
C ASN A 111 28.82 -43.76 -0.28
N GLY A 112 29.43 -44.89 -0.70
CA GLY A 112 29.99 -45.99 0.11
C GLY A 112 29.09 -47.21 0.12
N GLY A 113 29.34 -48.31 -0.59
CA GLY A 113 30.63 -48.99 -0.80
C GLY A 113 30.69 -50.15 0.19
N ASP A 114 30.37 -51.36 -0.28
CA ASP A 114 30.78 -52.69 0.20
C ASP A 114 30.14 -53.71 -0.77
N SER A 115 30.87 -54.24 -1.76
CA SER A 115 31.80 -55.36 -1.69
C SER A 115 31.14 -56.70 -1.32
N ALA A 116 31.42 -57.70 -2.17
CA ALA A 116 31.56 -59.11 -1.84
C ALA A 116 30.30 -60.00 -1.72
N ILE A 117 30.10 -60.78 -2.80
CA ILE A 117 29.92 -62.26 -2.83
C ILE A 117 28.98 -62.95 -1.83
N ALA A 118 27.89 -63.54 -2.36
CA ALA A 118 27.56 -64.97 -2.32
C ALA A 118 26.28 -65.24 -3.11
#